data_AF-A0A934R7I5-F1
#
_entry.id   AF-A0A934R7I5-F1
#
_cell.length_a   1.000
_cell.length_b   1.000
_cell.length_c   1.000
_cell.angle_alpha   90.00
_cell.angle_beta   90.00
_cell.angle_gamma   90.00
#
_symmetry.space_group_name_H-M   'P 1'
#
loop_
_entity.id
_entity.type
_entity.pdbx_description
1 polymer ?
#
loop_
_entity_poly.entity_id
_entity_poly.type
_entity_poly.pdbx_seq_one_letter_code
_entity_poly.pdbx_strand_id
1 'polypeptide(L)'
;MKAPDAITTPADYLAWVPEKRREAMTTMHQLIRRTAPDLEPVIVYGMIGYGLEPYRTQSGCSGEWPRIALASQKAHMSLYLCGEGENGCYPAEEAKERLGKVSVGKSCIRFTKLENLNLEVVEELVAKAAAPRS
;
A
#
# COMPACT_ATOMS: atom_id res chain seq x y z
N MET A 1 -9.66 7.03 -7.04
CA MET A 1 -10.02 8.46 -7.04
C MET A 1 -8.84 9.16 -6.42
N LYS A 2 -8.32 10.23 -7.03
CA LYS A 2 -7.20 10.96 -6.43
C LYS A 2 -7.77 11.76 -5.25
N ALA A 3 -7.13 11.68 -4.09
CA ALA A 3 -7.43 12.58 -2.98
C ALA A 3 -7.18 14.04 -3.43
N PRO A 4 -8.04 15.00 -3.03
CA PRO A 4 -7.78 16.42 -3.27
C PRO A 4 -6.45 16.83 -2.61
N ASP A 5 -5.75 17.78 -3.23
CA ASP A 5 -4.42 18.23 -2.76
C ASP A 5 -4.46 18.93 -1.38
N ALA A 6 -5.65 19.24 -0.85
CA ALA A 6 -5.86 19.73 0.50
C ALA A 6 -5.68 18.65 1.59
N ILE A 7 -5.68 17.36 1.23
CA ILE A 7 -5.46 16.26 2.16
C ILE A 7 -3.96 16.05 2.30
N THR A 8 -3.43 16.38 3.47
CA THR A 8 -1.99 16.29 3.76
C THR A 8 -1.67 15.25 4.82
N THR A 9 -2.67 14.73 5.54
CA THR A 9 -2.47 13.72 6.59
C THR A 9 -3.21 12.40 6.30
N PRO A 10 -2.71 11.26 6.81
CA PRO A 10 -3.42 9.98 6.74
C PRO A 10 -4.81 10.02 7.40
N ALA A 11 -4.96 10.79 8.48
CA ALA A 11 -6.24 10.94 9.16
C ALA A 11 -7.28 11.64 8.27
N ASP A 12 -6.89 12.76 7.63
CA ASP A 12 -7.75 13.47 6.67
C ASP A 12 -8.10 12.59 5.47
N TYR A 13 -7.14 11.78 5.01
CA TYR A 13 -7.37 10.83 3.93
C TYR A 13 -8.45 9.80 4.30
N LEU A 14 -8.35 9.19 5.49
CA LEU A 14 -9.34 8.22 5.96
C LEU A 14 -10.72 8.86 6.19
N ALA A 15 -10.76 10.11 6.66
CA ALA A 15 -12.00 10.87 6.80
C ALA A 15 -12.67 11.14 5.44
N TRP A 16 -11.89 11.46 4.42
CA TRP A 16 -12.36 11.70 3.05
C TRP A 16 -12.85 10.44 2.33
N VAL A 17 -12.29 9.28 2.65
CA VAL A 17 -12.71 8.00 2.06
C VAL A 17 -14.20 7.76 2.31
N PRO A 18 -14.97 7.31 1.29
CA PRO A 18 -16.39 6.98 1.46
C PRO A 18 -16.62 6.01 2.61
N GLU A 19 -17.67 6.23 3.39
CA GLU A 19 -17.97 5.48 4.62
C GLU A 19 -17.89 3.95 4.43
N LYS A 20 -18.45 3.44 3.32
CA LYS A 20 -18.42 2.00 2.95
C LYS A 20 -17.02 1.37 2.86
N ARG A 21 -15.97 2.19 2.74
CA ARG A 21 -14.57 1.76 2.64
C ARG A 21 -13.72 2.28 3.78
N ARG A 22 -14.22 3.23 4.57
CA ARG A 22 -13.46 3.87 5.64
C ARG A 22 -12.98 2.85 6.66
N GLU A 23 -13.85 1.94 7.07
CA GLU A 23 -13.48 0.84 7.98
C GLU A 23 -12.36 -0.01 7.39
N ALA A 24 -12.55 -0.50 6.16
CA ALA A 24 -11.55 -1.31 5.47
C ALA A 24 -10.19 -0.62 5.35
N MET A 25 -10.18 0.66 4.98
CA MET A 25 -8.95 1.44 4.86
C MET A 25 -8.31 1.74 6.21
N THR A 26 -9.11 1.97 7.25
CA THR A 26 -8.62 2.21 8.61
C THR A 26 -7.95 0.97 9.17
N THR A 27 -8.58 -0.20 9.03
CA THR A 27 -8.00 -1.49 9.45
C THR A 27 -6.69 -1.76 8.73
N MET A 28 -6.63 -1.54 7.42
CA MET A 28 -5.41 -1.73 6.64
C MET A 28 -4.31 -0.74 7.05
N HIS A 29 -4.66 0.52 7.29
CA HIS A 29 -3.72 1.53 7.80
C HIS A 29 -3.14 1.11 9.16
N GLN A 30 -3.99 0.66 10.09
CA GLN A 30 -3.58 0.18 11.40
C GLN A 30 -2.70 -1.07 11.32
N LEU A 31 -3.04 -2.03 10.45
CA LEU A 31 -2.25 -3.23 10.21
C LEU A 31 -0.85 -2.86 9.72
N ILE A 32 -0.74 -1.95 8.75
CA ILE A 32 0.56 -1.48 8.26
C ILE A 32 1.35 -0.80 9.37
N ARG A 33 0.72 0.11 10.14
CA ARG A 33 1.38 0.81 11.27
C ARG A 33 1.85 -0.14 12.38
N ARG A 34 1.12 -1.23 12.64
CA ARG A 34 1.52 -2.25 13.61
C ARG A 34 2.69 -3.09 13.11
N THR A 35 2.67 -3.43 11.83
CA THR A 35 3.65 -4.34 11.21
C THR A 35 4.96 -3.63 10.88
N ALA A 36 4.87 -2.35 10.49
CA ALA A 36 5.97 -1.52 10.06
C ALA A 36 5.96 -0.18 10.83
N PRO A 37 6.18 -0.20 12.16
CA PRO A 37 6.10 0.99 12.99
C PRO A 37 7.13 2.06 12.62
N ASP A 38 8.29 1.64 12.11
CA ASP A 38 9.39 2.50 11.68
C ASP A 38 9.08 3.29 10.40
N LEU A 39 8.07 2.85 9.62
CA LEU A 39 7.68 3.54 8.40
C LEU A 39 6.59 4.57 8.71
N GLU A 40 6.97 5.85 8.70
CA GLU A 40 6.02 6.93 8.92
C GLU A 40 5.04 7.08 7.75
N PRO A 41 3.73 7.22 8.02
CA PRO A 41 2.72 7.38 7.01
C PRO A 41 2.69 8.83 6.49
N VAL A 42 2.78 8.99 5.18
CA VAL A 42 2.77 10.30 4.50
C VAL A 42 1.75 10.30 3.38
N ILE A 43 1.18 11.46 3.04
CA ILE A 43 0.36 11.57 1.83
C ILE A 43 1.28 11.84 0.65
N VAL A 44 1.33 10.89 -0.29
CA VAL A 44 2.15 10.96 -1.49
C VAL A 44 1.33 10.50 -2.69
N TYR A 45 1.39 11.24 -3.80
CA TYR A 45 0.61 10.97 -5.01
C TYR A 45 -0.91 10.78 -4.78
N GLY A 46 -1.49 11.41 -3.75
CA GLY A 46 -2.90 11.27 -3.40
C GLY A 46 -3.26 9.89 -2.81
N MET A 47 -2.30 9.25 -2.15
CA MET A 47 -2.39 7.96 -1.46
C MET A 47 -1.65 8.04 -0.12
N ILE A 48 -1.91 7.12 0.81
CA ILE A 48 -1.10 6.99 2.03
C ILE A 48 0.13 6.15 1.68
N GLY A 49 1.32 6.73 1.69
CA GLY A 49 2.60 6.04 1.51
C GLY A 49 3.31 5.79 2.84
N TYR A 50 4.16 4.76 2.88
CA TYR A 50 5.00 4.41 4.03
C TYR A 50 6.40 4.09 3.52
N GLY A 51 7.42 4.65 4.18
CA GLY A 51 8.83 4.44 3.83
C GLY A 51 9.15 5.01 2.45
N LEU A 52 9.22 6.34 2.34
CA LEU A 52 9.63 7.01 1.11
C LEU A 52 11.11 6.71 0.83
N GLU A 53 11.40 6.24 -0.37
CA GLU A 53 12.75 6.02 -0.85
C GLU A 53 13.02 6.84 -2.10
N PRO A 54 14.20 7.47 -2.20
CA PRO A 54 14.59 8.16 -3.42
C PRO A 54 14.82 7.14 -4.53
N TYR A 55 14.18 7.34 -5.68
CA TYR A 55 14.44 6.57 -6.88
C TYR A 55 15.03 7.46 -7.96
N ARG A 56 15.80 6.86 -8.86
CA ARG A 56 16.31 7.53 -10.06
C ARG A 56 16.16 6.62 -11.26
N THR A 57 15.47 7.10 -12.29
CA THR A 57 15.30 6.37 -13.54
C THR A 57 16.49 6.62 -14.48
N GLN A 58 16.73 5.69 -15.41
CA GLN A 58 17.74 5.86 -16.46
C GLN A 58 17.49 7.12 -17.32
N SER A 59 16.24 7.56 -17.43
CA SER A 59 15.86 8.78 -18.16
C SER A 59 16.16 10.08 -17.38
N GLY A 60 16.76 9.99 -16.19
CA GLY A 60 17.16 11.14 -15.38
C GLY A 60 16.09 11.69 -14.45
N CYS A 61 14.88 11.09 -14.42
CA CYS A 61 13.88 11.46 -13.43
C CYS A 61 14.31 10.95 -12.05
N SER A 62 14.20 11.80 -11.05
CA SER A 62 14.37 11.43 -9.65
C SER A 62 13.18 11.90 -8.84
N GLY A 63 12.88 11.19 -7.77
CA GLY A 63 11.76 11.48 -6.89
C GLY A 63 11.74 10.53 -5.72
N GLU A 64 10.69 10.58 -4.92
CA GLU A 64 10.50 9.70 -3.79
C GLU A 64 9.33 8.75 -4.05
N TRP A 65 9.53 7.47 -3.78
CA TRP A 65 8.52 6.45 -3.94
C TRP A 65 8.34 5.67 -2.64
N PRO A 66 7.11 5.46 -2.16
CA PRO A 66 6.88 4.70 -0.94
C PRO A 66 7.10 3.20 -1.15
N ARG A 67 7.68 2.52 -0.17
CA ARG A 67 7.77 1.05 -0.11
C ARG A 67 6.39 0.39 -0.07
N ILE A 68 5.49 0.98 0.70
CA ILE A 68 4.11 0.51 0.83
C ILE A 68 3.19 1.69 0.55
N ALA A 69 2.12 1.50 -0.22
CA ALA A 69 1.11 2.54 -0.38
C ALA A 69 -0.31 1.99 -0.31
N LEU A 70 -1.23 2.75 0.28
CA LEU A 70 -2.63 2.40 0.42
C LEU A 70 -3.49 3.46 -0.27
N ALA A 71 -4.34 3.02 -1.20
CA ALA A 71 -5.11 3.90 -2.06
C ALA A 71 -6.59 3.49 -2.18
N SER A 72 -7.48 4.48 -2.11
CA SER A 72 -8.89 4.34 -2.44
C SER A 72 -9.11 4.63 -3.93
N GLN A 73 -9.25 3.60 -4.75
CA GLN A 73 -9.59 3.75 -6.17
C GLN A 73 -11.10 3.88 -6.39
N LYS A 74 -11.54 4.26 -7.60
CA LYS A 74 -12.98 4.51 -7.85
C LYS A 74 -13.84 3.27 -7.56
N ALA A 75 -13.36 2.08 -7.96
CA ALA A 75 -14.10 0.82 -7.82
C ALA A 75 -13.58 -0.10 -6.70
N HIS A 76 -12.32 0.03 -6.29
CA HIS A 76 -11.65 -0.87 -5.36
C HIS A 76 -10.68 -0.09 -4.46
N MET A 77 -10.14 -0.76 -3.44
CA MET A 77 -8.98 -0.33 -2.66
C MET A 77 -7.75 -1.09 -3.19
N SER A 78 -6.61 -0.42 -3.18
CA SER A 78 -5.34 -0.98 -3.65
C SER A 78 -4.30 -0.85 -2.55
N LEU A 79 -3.66 -1.97 -2.21
CA LEU A 79 -2.43 -2.01 -1.45
C LEU A 79 -1.27 -2.22 -2.41
N TYR A 80 -0.34 -1.28 -2.44
CA TYR A 80 0.89 -1.36 -3.22
C TYR A 80 2.01 -1.81 -2.31
N LEU A 81 2.76 -2.81 -2.76
CA LEU A 81 3.96 -3.34 -2.11
C LEU A 81 5.10 -3.19 -3.11
N CYS A 82 5.76 -2.04 -3.05
CA CYS A 82 6.82 -1.64 -3.95
C CYS A 82 8.16 -2.18 -3.42
N GLY A 83 8.44 -3.43 -3.78
CA GLY A 83 9.77 -4.02 -3.66
C GLY A 83 10.68 -3.55 -4.79
N GLU A 84 11.81 -2.90 -4.50
CA GLU A 84 13.00 -3.10 -5.33
C GLU A 84 13.46 -4.53 -5.06
N GLY A 85 13.29 -5.38 -6.06
CA GLY A 85 14.16 -6.53 -6.19
C GLY A 85 15.12 -6.21 -7.31
N GLU A 86 16.43 -6.28 -7.06
CA GLU A 86 17.43 -6.50 -8.11
C GLU A 86 17.08 -7.72 -9.00
N ASN A 87 16.16 -8.59 -8.53
CA ASN A 87 15.64 -9.77 -9.26
C ASN A 87 14.12 -9.77 -9.52
N GLY A 88 13.39 -8.66 -9.37
CA GLY A 88 11.96 -8.63 -9.75
C GLY A 88 11.03 -9.54 -8.93
N CYS A 89 11.35 -9.80 -7.66
CA CYS A 89 10.43 -10.51 -6.76
C CYS A 89 9.21 -9.64 -6.46
N TYR A 90 8.04 -10.13 -6.89
CA TYR A 90 6.73 -9.52 -6.69
C TYR A 90 6.03 -10.26 -5.54
N PRO A 91 6.24 -9.87 -4.27
CA PRO A 91 5.75 -10.64 -3.13
C PRO A 91 4.22 -10.81 -3.16
N ALA A 92 3.51 -9.87 -3.78
CA ALA A 92 2.08 -9.99 -4.01
C ALA A 92 1.72 -11.16 -4.96
N GLU A 93 2.45 -11.35 -6.08
CA GLU A 93 2.18 -12.43 -7.04
C GLU A 93 2.37 -13.81 -6.42
N GLU A 94 3.44 -14.01 -5.66
CA GLU A 94 3.73 -15.29 -5.00
C GLU A 94 2.66 -15.67 -3.96
N ALA A 95 2.06 -14.67 -3.31
CA ALA A 95 1.02 -14.87 -2.31
C ALA A 95 -0.41 -14.81 -2.87
N LYS A 96 -0.58 -14.68 -4.19
CA LYS A 96 -1.90 -14.52 -4.84
C LYS A 96 -2.88 -15.63 -4.45
N GLU A 97 -2.43 -16.87 -4.39
CA GLU A 97 -3.27 -18.03 -4.03
C GLU A 97 -3.65 -18.04 -2.54
N ARG A 98 -2.83 -17.41 -1.69
CA ARG A 98 -3.02 -17.34 -0.24
C ARG A 98 -3.85 -16.11 0.18
N LEU A 99 -3.88 -15.06 -0.65
CA LEU A 99 -4.53 -13.79 -0.37
C LEU A 99 -6.07 -13.86 -0.39
N GLY A 100 -6.66 -14.88 -1.01
CA GLY A 100 -8.11 -15.08 -1.07
C GLY A 100 -8.75 -14.56 -2.37
N LYS A 101 -9.97 -14.00 -2.28
CA LYS A 101 -10.77 -13.57 -3.44
C LYS A 101 -10.44 -12.13 -3.86
N VAL A 102 -9.17 -11.90 -4.24
CA VAL A 102 -8.67 -10.58 -4.63
C VAL A 102 -7.97 -10.59 -5.98
N SER A 103 -7.83 -9.41 -6.58
CA SER A 103 -7.11 -9.23 -7.83
C SER A 103 -5.71 -8.72 -7.58
N VAL A 104 -4.73 -9.59 -7.74
CA VAL A 104 -3.31 -9.25 -7.60
C VAL A 104 -2.72 -8.91 -8.97
N GLY A 105 -2.00 -7.79 -9.05
CA GLY A 105 -1.04 -7.52 -10.11
C GLY A 105 0.38 -7.48 -9.54
N LYS A 106 1.38 -7.29 -10.42
CA LYS A 106 2.82 -7.27 -10.11
C LYS A 106 3.16 -6.73 -8.70
N SER A 107 2.88 -5.48 -8.42
CA SER A 107 3.19 -4.87 -7.11
C SER A 107 1.95 -4.36 -6.36
N CYS A 108 0.76 -4.84 -6.72
CA CYS A 108 -0.48 -4.30 -6.14
C CYS A 108 -1.55 -5.38 -5.90
N ILE A 109 -2.19 -5.28 -4.74
CA ILE A 109 -3.30 -6.13 -4.32
C ILE A 109 -4.55 -5.27 -4.35
N ARG A 110 -5.52 -5.63 -5.20
CA ARG A 110 -6.79 -4.91 -5.37
C ARG A 110 -7.91 -5.68 -4.70
N PHE A 111 -8.69 -4.97 -3.89
CA PHE A 111 -9.76 -5.57 -3.11
C PHE A 111 -10.91 -4.60 -2.88
N THR A 112 -12.09 -5.14 -2.63
CA THR A 112 -13.32 -4.35 -2.40
C THR A 112 -13.84 -4.46 -0.98
N LYS A 113 -13.49 -5.56 -0.29
CA LYS A 113 -13.89 -5.86 1.09
C LYS A 113 -12.73 -6.55 1.80
N LEU A 114 -12.60 -6.31 3.11
CA LEU A 114 -11.62 -7.00 3.94
C LEU A 114 -11.90 -8.51 4.02
N GLU A 115 -13.16 -8.91 4.02
CA GLU A 115 -13.59 -10.32 4.09
C GLU A 115 -13.05 -11.19 2.95
N ASN A 116 -12.69 -10.56 1.83
CA ASN A 116 -12.11 -11.27 0.69
C ASN A 116 -10.59 -11.45 0.81
N LEU A 117 -9.96 -10.78 1.78
CA LEU A 117 -8.53 -10.90 2.05
C LEU A 117 -8.25 -11.79 3.24
N ASN A 118 -7.20 -12.58 3.09
CA ASN A 118 -6.50 -13.12 4.23
C ASN A 118 -5.57 -12.05 4.84
N LEU A 119 -5.97 -11.47 5.97
CA LEU A 119 -5.21 -10.42 6.66
C LEU A 119 -3.87 -10.93 7.20
N GLU A 120 -3.76 -12.20 7.56
CA GLU A 120 -2.49 -12.79 8.03
C GLU A 120 -1.46 -12.78 6.91
N VAL A 121 -1.87 -13.17 5.70
CA VAL A 121 -1.01 -13.15 4.52
C VAL A 121 -0.63 -11.71 4.14
N VAL A 122 -1.56 -10.76 4.26
CA VAL A 122 -1.26 -9.34 4.04
C VAL A 122 -0.21 -8.84 5.03
N GLU A 123 -0.33 -9.20 6.30
CA GLU A 123 0.65 -8.84 7.34
C GLU A 123 2.03 -9.38 7.01
N GLU A 124 2.16 -10.65 6.61
CA GLU A 124 3.42 -11.23 6.16
C GLU A 124 4.03 -10.45 4.99
N LEU A 125 3.20 -10.06 4.01
CA LEU A 125 3.65 -9.32 2.84
C LEU A 125 4.08 -7.89 3.17
N VAL A 126 3.35 -7.22 4.07
CA VAL A 126 3.70 -5.90 4.58
C VAL A 126 5.02 -5.96 5.35
N ALA A 127 5.21 -6.97 6.21
CA ALA A 127 6.45 -7.17 6.94
C ALA A 127 7.64 -7.37 5.98
N LYS A 128 7.47 -8.20 4.94
CA LYS A 128 8.49 -8.39 3.89
C LYS A 128 8.80 -7.11 3.13
N ALA A 129 7.79 -6.30 2.80
CA ALA A 129 7.99 -5.05 2.09
C ALA A 129 8.61 -3.96 2.98
N ALA A 130 8.37 -4.01 4.29
CA ALA A 130 8.92 -3.08 5.26
C ALA A 130 10.36 -3.42 5.70
N ALA A 131 10.73 -4.71 5.63
CA ALA A 131 12.04 -5.19 6.03
C ALA A 131 13.17 -4.34 5.42
N PRO A 132 14.23 -4.02 6.20
CA PRO A 132 15.36 -3.27 5.70
C PRO A 132 16.00 -4.02 4.52
N ARG A 133 16.29 -3.29 3.45
CA ARG A 133 17.09 -3.79 2.34
C ARG A 133 18.55 -3.77 2.78
N SER A 134 19.14 -4.95 3.00
CA SER A 134 20.57 -5.12 3.26
C SER A 134 21.40 -4.98 2.00
#